data_AF-A0A935NW12-F1
#
_entry.id   AF-A0A935NW12-F1
#
_cell.length_a   1.000
_cell.length_b   1.000
_cell.length_c   1.000
_cell.angle_alpha   90.00
_cell.angle_beta   90.00
_cell.angle_gamma   90.00
#
_symmetry.space_group_name_H-M   'P 1'
#
loop_
_entity.id
_entity.type
_entity.pdbx_description
1 polymer ?
#
loop_
_entity_poly.entity_id
_entity_poly.type
_entity_poly.pdbx_seq_one_letter_code
_entity_poly.pdbx_strand_id
1 'polypeptide(L)'
;MDGSRGWLGGVAAAIVVLNLLDAVFTLVYTRLGLAEEANPLLQHVLADSPLRFVVVKLGLVSMGVALLWRQRHRRTAAAGLLATGAMYVWLLGYHLSAVPQLVAFAS
;
A
#
# COMPACT_ATOMS: atom_id res chain seq x y z
N MET A 1 -29.28 9.30 -6.41
CA MET A 1 -27.81 9.15 -6.56
C MET A 1 -27.28 8.69 -5.21
N ASP A 2 -26.84 7.44 -5.11
CA ASP A 2 -26.47 6.82 -3.84
C ASP A 2 -25.08 7.32 -3.40
N GLY A 3 -25.06 8.45 -2.68
CA GLY A 3 -23.84 9.08 -2.17
C GLY A 3 -22.99 8.14 -1.31
N SER A 4 -23.59 7.08 -0.74
CA SER A 4 -22.88 6.05 0.02
C SER A 4 -21.96 5.15 -0.84
N ARG A 5 -22.20 5.06 -2.15
CA ARG A 5 -21.35 4.27 -3.06
C ARG A 5 -20.16 5.07 -3.59
N GLY A 6 -20.28 6.39 -3.69
CA GLY A 6 -19.22 7.25 -4.20
C GLY A 6 -18.01 7.30 -3.28
N TRP A 7 -18.23 7.48 -1.97
CA TRP A 7 -17.14 7.61 -1.00
C TRP A 7 -16.33 6.31 -0.84
N LEU A 8 -16.99 5.15 -0.86
CA LEU A 8 -16.29 3.85 -0.84
C LEU A 8 -15.40 3.69 -2.08
N GLY A 9 -15.82 4.23 -3.22
CA GLY A 9 -15.02 4.21 -4.45
C GLY A 9 -13.77 5.07 -4.30
N GLY A 10 -13.91 6.24 -3.67
CA GLY A 10 -12.78 7.07 -3.27
C GLY A 10 -11.81 6.34 -2.33
N VAL A 11 -12.32 5.61 -1.33
CA VAL A 11 -11.49 4.80 -0.43
C VAL A 11 -10.74 3.70 -1.18
N ALA A 12 -11.41 2.98 -2.08
CA ALA A 12 -10.78 1.95 -2.90
C ALA A 12 -9.66 2.53 -3.79
N ALA A 13 -9.91 3.66 -4.44
CA ALA A 13 -8.90 4.36 -5.24
C ALA A 13 -7.73 4.84 -4.37
N ALA A 14 -8.02 5.41 -3.20
CA ALA A 14 -7.00 5.86 -2.26
C ALA A 14 -6.10 4.71 -1.80
N ILE A 15 -6.65 3.51 -1.53
CA ILE A 15 -5.86 2.33 -1.17
C ILE A 15 -4.85 1.99 -2.27
N VAL A 16 -5.26 2.01 -3.53
CA VAL A 16 -4.36 1.70 -4.67
C VAL A 16 -3.25 2.75 -4.79
N VAL A 17 -3.58 4.04 -4.65
CA VAL A 17 -2.58 5.12 -4.66
C VAL A 17 -1.62 5.01 -3.48
N LEU A 18 -2.13 4.76 -2.28
CA LEU A 18 -1.32 4.57 -1.08
C LEU A 18 -0.42 3.33 -1.21
N ASN A 19 -0.90 2.26 -1.85
CA ASN A 19 -0.10 1.08 -2.11
C ASN A 19 1.03 1.33 -3.11
N LEU A 20 0.81 2.18 -4.12
CA LEU A 20 1.87 2.61 -5.02
C LEU A 20 2.94 3.42 -4.28
N LEU A 21 2.53 4.37 -3.44
CA LEU A 21 3.45 5.16 -2.62
C LEU A 21 4.26 4.26 -1.67
N ASP A 22 3.59 3.32 -1.01
CA ASP A 22 4.21 2.31 -0.16
C ASP A 22 5.26 1.49 -0.92
N ALA A 23 4.95 1.03 -2.14
CA ALA A 23 5.93 0.31 -2.97
C ALA A 23 7.15 1.19 -3.34
N VAL A 24 6.93 2.46 -3.66
CA VAL A 24 8.02 3.42 -3.94
C VAL A 24 8.89 3.62 -2.70
N PHE A 25 8.28 3.84 -1.53
CA PHE A 25 9.02 4.00 -0.28
C PHE A 25 9.81 2.76 0.08
N THR A 26 9.21 1.55 0.03
CA THR A 26 9.94 0.30 0.22
C THR A 26 11.18 0.25 -0.67
N LEU A 27 11.04 0.52 -1.98
CA LEU A 27 12.16 0.48 -2.92
C LEU A 27 13.27 1.48 -2.57
N VAL A 28 12.89 2.70 -2.18
CA VAL A 28 13.87 3.73 -1.80
C VAL A 28 14.61 3.34 -0.52
N TYR A 29 13.89 2.99 0.53
CA TYR A 29 14.49 2.65 1.82
C TYR A 29 15.37 1.39 1.76
N THR A 30 14.92 0.36 1.05
CA THR A 30 15.68 -0.89 0.89
C THR A 30 16.93 -0.70 0.04
N ARG A 31 16.87 0.09 -1.05
CA ARG A 31 18.06 0.41 -1.86
C ARG A 31 19.10 1.23 -1.12
N LEU A 32 18.68 2.04 -0.16
CA LEU A 32 19.56 2.84 0.69
C LEU A 32 20.02 2.09 1.95
N GLY A 33 19.56 0.85 2.16
CA GLY A 33 19.92 0.04 3.34
C GLY A 33 19.34 0.56 4.66
N LEU A 34 18.32 1.43 4.60
CA LEU A 34 17.72 2.06 5.77
C LEU A 34 16.59 1.22 6.39
N ALA A 35 15.96 0.36 5.61
CA ALA A 35 14.94 -0.56 6.07
C ALA A 35 14.94 -1.84 5.24
N GLU A 36 14.41 -2.92 5.82
CA GLU A 36 14.12 -4.16 5.13
C GLU A 36 12.61 -4.28 4.86
N GLU A 37 12.23 -5.02 3.82
CA GLU A 37 10.82 -5.31 3.57
C GLU A 37 10.29 -6.25 4.67
N ALA A 38 9.27 -5.80 5.40
CA ALA A 38 8.72 -6.54 6.54
C ALA A 38 8.01 -7.85 6.14
N ASN A 39 7.60 -7.98 4.87
CA ASN A 39 6.96 -9.18 4.34
C ASN A 39 8.02 -10.14 3.76
N PRO A 40 8.30 -11.28 4.41
CA PRO A 40 9.36 -12.19 3.97
C PRO A 40 9.14 -12.72 2.55
N LEU A 41 7.89 -12.94 2.14
CA LEU A 41 7.58 -13.41 0.78
C LEU A 41 7.93 -12.33 -0.24
N LEU A 42 7.57 -11.07 0.03
CA LEU A 42 7.90 -9.97 -0.86
C LEU A 42 9.37 -9.60 -0.81
N GLN A 43 10.07 -9.82 0.30
CA GLN A 43 11.52 -9.64 0.40
C GLN A 43 12.27 -10.53 -0.60
N HIS A 44 11.84 -11.80 -0.75
CA HIS A 44 12.41 -12.70 -1.76
C HIS A 44 12.15 -12.19 -3.20
N VAL A 45 10.93 -11.70 -3.47
CA VAL A 45 10.58 -11.13 -4.78
C VAL A 45 11.38 -9.84 -5.06
N LEU A 46 11.58 -9.01 -4.04
CA LEU A 46 12.34 -7.77 -4.13
C LEU A 46 13.82 -8.03 -4.40
N ALA A 47 14.39 -9.05 -3.76
CA ALA A 47 15.77 -9.47 -3.97
C ALA A 47 16.01 -9.97 -5.41
N ASP A 48 15.03 -10.63 -6.01
CA ASP A 48 15.09 -11.11 -7.39
C ASP A 48 14.92 -9.96 -8.41
N SER A 49 13.87 -9.14 -8.24
CA SER A 49 13.66 -7.98 -9.12
C SER A 49 12.77 -6.90 -8.49
N PRO A 50 13.26 -5.65 -8.41
CA PRO A 50 12.47 -4.50 -7.96
C PRO A 50 11.18 -4.28 -8.76
N LEU A 51 11.21 -4.55 -10.08
CA LEU A 51 10.03 -4.40 -10.93
C LEU A 51 9.00 -5.49 -10.65
N ARG A 52 9.44 -6.75 -10.45
CA ARG A 52 8.55 -7.85 -10.08
C ARG A 52 7.89 -7.58 -8.73
N PHE A 53 8.64 -7.04 -7.77
CA PHE A 53 8.09 -6.63 -6.48
C PHE A 53 6.94 -5.64 -6.63
N VAL A 54 7.12 -4.57 -7.41
CA VAL A 54 6.05 -3.57 -7.65
C VAL A 54 4.83 -4.22 -8.31
N VAL A 55 5.04 -5.02 -9.36
CA VAL A 55 3.94 -5.70 -10.07
C VAL A 55 3.16 -6.65 -9.16
N VAL A 56 3.87 -7.48 -8.38
CA VAL A 56 3.24 -8.44 -7.45
C VAL A 56 2.50 -7.71 -6.34
N LYS A 57 3.13 -6.70 -5.72
CA LYS A 57 2.55 -5.93 -4.62
C LYS A 57 1.28 -5.18 -5.08
N LEU A 58 1.35 -4.45 -6.20
CA LEU A 58 0.20 -3.78 -6.78
C LEU A 58 -0.89 -4.76 -7.22
N GLY A 59 -0.51 -5.89 -7.82
CA GLY A 59 -1.45 -6.91 -8.28
C GLY A 59 -2.25 -7.53 -7.13
N LEU A 60 -1.57 -7.93 -6.06
CA LEU A 60 -2.20 -8.52 -4.87
C LEU A 60 -3.18 -7.54 -4.21
N VAL A 61 -2.77 -6.29 -4.00
CA VAL A 61 -3.59 -5.29 -3.34
C VAL A 61 -4.75 -4.86 -4.23
N SER A 62 -4.50 -4.61 -5.52
CA SER A 62 -5.57 -4.26 -6.46
C SER A 62 -6.61 -5.38 -6.58
N MET A 63 -6.18 -6.64 -6.58
CA MET A 63 -7.09 -7.79 -6.59
C MET A 63 -7.91 -7.89 -5.30
N GLY A 64 -7.27 -7.68 -4.13
CA GLY A 64 -7.96 -7.63 -2.84
C GLY A 64 -9.00 -6.50 -2.77
N VAL A 65 -8.63 -5.29 -3.20
CA VAL A 65 -9.54 -4.14 -3.30
C VAL A 65 -10.67 -4.43 -4.26
N ALA A 66 -10.40 -5.00 -5.45
CA ALA A 66 -11.43 -5.36 -6.41
C ALA A 66 -12.42 -6.39 -5.86
N LEU A 67 -11.94 -7.39 -5.10
CA LEU A 67 -12.78 -8.39 -4.46
C LEU A 67 -13.69 -7.76 -3.38
N LEU A 68 -13.12 -6.92 -2.51
CA LEU A 68 -13.88 -6.22 -1.48
C LEU A 68 -14.90 -5.25 -2.09
N TRP A 69 -14.50 -4.54 -3.15
CA TRP A 69 -15.36 -3.64 -3.91
C TRP A 69 -16.52 -4.37 -4.59
N ARG A 70 -16.28 -5.56 -5.15
CA ARG A 70 -17.32 -6.41 -5.74
C ARG A 70 -18.32 -6.87 -4.69
N GLN A 71 -17.86 -7.12 -3.46
CA GLN A 71 -18.70 -7.53 -2.33
C GLN A 71 -19.17 -6.36 -1.45
N ARG A 72 -19.01 -5.10 -1.88
CA ARG A 72 -19.28 -3.89 -1.07
C ARG A 72 -20.69 -3.78 -0.48
N HIS A 73 -21.65 -4.53 -1.02
CA HIS A 73 -23.01 -4.64 -0.47
C HIS A 73 -23.03 -5.32 0.91
N ARG A 74 -22.00 -6.12 1.24
CA ARG A 74 -21.83 -6.74 2.56
C ARG A 74 -21.11 -5.79 3.50
N ARG A 75 -21.66 -5.58 4.70
CA ARG A 75 -21.07 -4.74 5.76
C ARG A 75 -19.62 -5.12 6.08
N THR A 76 -19.30 -6.41 6.06
CA THR A 76 -17.93 -6.92 6.32
C THR A 76 -16.95 -6.50 5.24
N ALA A 77 -17.34 -6.48 3.96
CA ALA A 77 -16.48 -6.05 2.87
C ALA A 77 -16.22 -4.54 2.91
N ALA A 78 -17.25 -3.74 3.24
CA ALA A 78 -17.09 -2.30 3.44
C ALA A 78 -16.18 -1.98 4.64
N ALA A 79 -16.34 -2.70 5.76
CA ALA A 79 -15.44 -2.60 6.90
C ALA A 79 -14.01 -3.01 6.55
N GLY A 80 -13.84 -4.06 5.74
CA GLY A 80 -12.53 -4.48 5.24
C GLY A 80 -11.84 -3.42 4.38
N LEU A 81 -12.58 -2.74 3.50
CA LEU A 81 -12.04 -1.61 2.72
C LEU A 81 -11.60 -0.46 3.65
N LEU A 82 -12.44 -0.07 4.60
CA LEU A 82 -12.12 0.98 5.57
C LEU A 82 -10.89 0.63 6.40
N ALA A 83 -10.84 -0.58 6.97
CA ALA A 83 -9.71 -1.05 7.78
C ALA A 83 -8.41 -1.08 6.95
N THR A 84 -8.49 -1.54 5.71
CA THR A 84 -7.34 -1.53 4.78
C THR A 84 -6.86 -0.11 4.51
N GLY A 85 -7.78 0.82 4.21
CA GLY A 85 -7.44 2.24 4.02
C GLY A 85 -6.79 2.86 5.25
N ALA A 86 -7.34 2.62 6.45
CA ALA A 86 -6.77 3.10 7.70
C ALA A 86 -5.35 2.54 7.93
N MET A 87 -5.13 1.26 7.64
CA MET A 87 -3.81 0.62 7.74
C MET A 87 -2.81 1.29 6.79
N TYR A 88 -3.20 1.59 5.56
CA TYR A 88 -2.33 2.30 4.61
C TYR A 88 -2.00 3.72 5.04
N VAL A 89 -2.96 4.45 5.63
CA VAL A 89 -2.70 5.79 6.18
C VAL A 89 -1.68 5.71 7.33
N TRP A 90 -1.85 4.74 8.23
CA TRP A 90 -0.89 4.52 9.32
C TRP A 90 0.50 4.15 8.79
N LEU A 91 0.58 3.24 7.82
CA LEU A 91 1.82 2.82 7.19
C LEU A 91 2.52 3.98 6.45
N LEU A 92 1.76 4.86 5.79
CA LEU A 92 2.31 6.06 5.18
C LEU A 92 2.92 6.99 6.24
N GLY A 93 2.25 7.18 7.37
CA GLY A 93 2.77 7.94 8.50
C GLY A 93 4.10 7.38 9.03
N TYR A 94 4.21 6.05 9.11
CA TYR A 94 5.46 5.39 9.47
C TYR A 94 6.58 5.70 8.46
N HIS A 95 6.32 5.57 7.15
CA HIS A 95 7.30 5.94 6.12
C HIS A 95 7.71 7.41 6.21
N LEU A 96 6.77 8.33 6.38
CA LEU A 96 7.06 9.77 6.54
C LEU A 96 7.95 10.06 7.74
N SER A 97 7.81 9.31 8.84
CA SER A 97 8.70 9.45 10.00
C SER A 97 10.16 9.03 9.73
N ALA A 98 10.38 8.19 8.72
CA ALA A 98 11.71 7.78 8.26
C ALA A 98 12.29 8.70 7.16
N VAL A 99 11.48 9.58 6.55
CA VAL A 99 11.96 10.55 5.52
C VAL A 99 13.08 11.47 6.02
N PRO A 100 13.06 12.01 7.26
CA PRO A 100 14.17 12.83 7.75
C PRO A 100 15.52 12.11 7.70
N GLN A 101 15.55 10.79 7.90
CA GLN A 101 16.77 9.98 7.82
C GLN A 101 17.28 9.89 6.38
N LEU A 102 16.38 9.83 5.39
CA LEU A 102 16.75 9.89 3.96
C LEU A 102 17.42 11.22 3.62
N VAL A 103 16.84 12.33 4.07
CA VAL A 103 17.35 13.67 3.76
C VAL A 103 18.73 13.86 4.38
N ALA A 104 18.94 13.38 5.61
CA ALA A 104 20.24 13.41 6.28
C ALA A 104 21.30 12.52 5.60
N PHE A 105 20.90 11.42 4.97
CA PHE A 105 21.83 10.54 4.23
C PHE A 105 22.23 11.13 2.86
N ALA A 106 21.38 11.98 2.28
CA ALA A 106 21.60 12.60 0.97
C ALA A 106 22.34 13.95 1.02
N SER A 107 22.56 14.51 2.21
CA SER A 107 23.31 15.76 2.48
C SER A 107 24.75 15.47 2.89
#